data_AF-A0A943NNB0-F1
#
_entry.id   AF-A0A943NNB0-F1
#
_cell.length_a   1.000
_cell.length_b   1.000
_cell.length_c   1.000
_cell.angle_alpha   90.00
_cell.angle_beta   90.00
_cell.angle_gamma   90.00
#
_symmetry.space_group_name_H-M   'P 1'
#
loop_
_entity.id
_entity.type
_entity.pdbx_description
1 polymer ?
#
loop_
_entity_poly.entity_id
_entity_poly.type
_entity_poly.pdbx_seq_one_letter_code
_entity_poly.pdbx_strand_id
1 'polypeptide(L)'
;MDPIHQQEQEHLSHVYQKLVEIREDLDTTLNTTQKDAARDLRQMSEEIRPDFGGADETIETLAAIETLNSVIDTYNQYHDFTVEKLGRVEILLRQPYFAKVTLKMRPGRPSRDVYIGAAGITDKDRTPLIVDWRSPVAETYYNQEMGTTSYQVDGKKRTVELELR
;
A
#
# COMPACT_ATOMS: atom_id res chain seq x y z
N MET A 1 -12.28 20.60 27.68
CA MET A 1 -12.37 19.98 26.34
C MET A 1 -12.91 18.57 26.51
N ASP A 2 -13.68 18.08 25.55
CA ASP A 2 -14.17 16.70 25.55
C ASP A 2 -12.97 15.73 25.48
N PRO A 3 -12.78 14.82 26.47
CA PRO A 3 -11.68 13.86 26.46
C PRO A 3 -11.62 12.99 25.21
N ILE A 4 -12.77 12.63 24.63
CA ILE A 4 -12.84 11.82 23.40
C ILE A 4 -12.28 12.62 22.23
N HIS A 5 -12.71 13.88 22.08
CA HIS A 5 -12.19 14.76 21.03
C HIS A 5 -10.67 14.94 21.12
N GLN A 6 -10.12 15.08 22.34
CA GLN A 6 -8.68 15.19 22.52
C GLN A 6 -7.95 13.90 22.08
N GLN A 7 -8.45 12.74 22.48
CA GLN A 7 -7.87 11.45 22.10
C GLN A 7 -7.89 11.24 20.58
N GLU A 8 -9.00 11.54 19.91
CA GLU A 8 -9.10 11.42 18.45
C GLU A 8 -8.20 12.43 17.73
N GLN A 9 -8.06 13.65 18.26
CA GLN A 9 -7.14 14.64 17.71
C GLN A 9 -5.67 14.21 17.83
N GLU A 10 -5.28 13.62 18.96
CA GLU A 10 -3.95 13.06 19.17
C GLU A 10 -3.69 11.90 18.18
N HIS A 11 -4.68 11.02 18.00
CA HIS A 11 -4.59 9.93 17.04
C HIS A 11 -4.46 10.44 15.59
N LEU A 12 -5.30 11.39 15.19
CA LEU A 12 -5.24 12.02 13.86
C LEU A 12 -3.87 12.65 13.59
N SER A 13 -3.33 13.37 14.57
CA SER A 13 -2.02 14.02 14.45
C SER A 13 -0.89 13.00 14.27
N HIS A 14 -0.95 11.89 15.02
CA HIS A 14 -0.01 10.78 14.88
C HIS A 14 -0.10 10.08 13.52
N VAL A 15 -1.32 9.79 13.05
CA VAL A 15 -1.54 9.17 11.73
C VAL A 15 -1.06 10.11 10.61
N TYR A 16 -1.35 11.40 10.71
CA TYR A 16 -0.88 12.40 9.74
C TYR A 16 0.63 12.44 9.68
N GLN A 17 1.32 12.44 10.82
CA GLN A 17 2.78 12.42 10.86
C GLN A 17 3.35 11.15 10.19
N LYS A 18 2.78 9.98 10.46
CA LYS A 18 3.16 8.73 9.76
C LYS A 18 2.93 8.81 8.25
N LEU A 19 1.85 9.45 7.79
CA LEU A 19 1.60 9.64 6.35
C LEU A 19 2.66 10.54 5.70
N VAL A 20 3.10 11.59 6.40
CA VAL A 20 4.19 12.47 5.94
C VAL A 20 5.49 11.69 5.82
N GLU A 21 5.85 10.91 6.83
CA GLU A 21 7.05 10.04 6.80
C GLU A 21 6.99 9.06 5.63
N ILE A 22 5.86 8.37 5.43
CA ILE A 22 5.68 7.44 4.32
C ILE A 22 5.82 8.16 2.97
N ARG A 23 5.28 9.37 2.82
CA ARG A 23 5.42 10.16 1.59
C ARG A 23 6.89 10.46 1.30
N GLU A 24 7.62 10.96 2.28
CA GLU A 24 9.05 11.31 2.14
C GLU A 24 9.91 10.09 1.79
N ASP A 25 9.62 8.94 2.40
CA ASP A 25 10.28 7.67 2.07
C ASP A 25 10.00 7.24 0.62
N LEU A 26 8.74 7.37 0.16
CA LEU A 26 8.35 7.02 -1.21
C LEU A 26 8.98 7.96 -2.24
N ASP A 27 8.99 9.27 -1.98
CA ASP A 27 9.64 10.26 -2.85
C ASP A 27 11.14 10.00 -2.98
N THR A 28 11.80 9.68 -1.85
CA THR A 28 13.22 9.33 -1.84
C THR A 28 13.46 8.06 -2.65
N THR A 29 12.68 7.02 -2.38
CA THR A 29 12.75 5.72 -3.06
C THR A 29 12.59 5.88 -4.57
N LEU A 30 11.59 6.66 -5.01
CA LEU A 30 11.32 6.88 -6.42
C LEU A 30 12.51 7.55 -7.13
N ASN A 31 13.07 8.60 -6.51
CA ASN A 31 14.23 9.31 -7.04
C ASN A 31 15.50 8.43 -7.08
N THR A 32 15.72 7.59 -6.07
CA THR A 32 16.87 6.68 -6.05
C THR A 32 16.73 5.57 -7.09
N THR A 33 15.57 4.92 -7.14
CA THR A 33 15.35 3.80 -8.07
C THR A 33 15.40 4.26 -9.52
N GLN A 34 14.93 5.46 -9.84
CA GLN A 34 15.06 6.01 -11.19
C GLN A 34 16.53 6.20 -11.61
N LYS A 35 17.39 6.66 -10.70
CA LYS A 35 18.84 6.82 -10.95
C LYS A 35 19.53 5.47 -11.11
N ASP A 36 19.20 4.51 -10.24
CA ASP A 36 19.75 3.16 -10.31
C ASP A 36 19.33 2.47 -11.62
N ALA A 37 18.05 2.54 -11.99
CA ALA A 37 17.55 2.01 -13.27
C ALA A 37 18.31 2.58 -14.47
N ALA A 38 18.51 3.90 -14.50
CA ALA A 38 19.24 4.55 -15.59
C ALA A 38 20.71 4.12 -15.67
N ARG A 39 21.37 3.89 -14.52
CA ARG A 39 22.75 3.39 -14.47
C ARG A 39 22.82 1.94 -14.96
N ASP A 40 21.96 1.09 -14.42
CA ASP A 40 22.01 -0.36 -14.63
C ASP A 40 21.67 -0.68 -16.10
N LEU A 41 20.66 -0.02 -16.67
CA LEU A 41 20.33 -0.16 -18.10
C LEU A 41 21.44 0.32 -19.03
N ARG A 42 22.14 1.41 -18.68
CA ARG A 42 23.29 1.89 -19.45
C ARG A 42 24.40 0.84 -19.46
N GLN A 43 24.80 0.36 -18.29
CA GLN A 43 25.85 -0.65 -18.17
C GLN A 43 25.50 -1.92 -18.96
N MET A 44 24.28 -2.44 -18.79
CA MET A 44 23.84 -3.63 -19.53
C MET A 44 23.84 -3.40 -21.04
N SER A 45 23.38 -2.23 -21.51
CA SER A 45 23.38 -1.93 -22.94
C SER A 45 24.78 -1.79 -23.54
N GLU A 46 25.78 -1.36 -22.75
CA GLU A 46 27.18 -1.27 -23.19
C GLU A 46 27.86 -2.64 -23.29
N GLU A 47 27.41 -3.62 -22.50
CA GLU A 47 27.90 -5.01 -22.54
C GLU A 47 27.37 -5.78 -23.75
N ILE A 48 26.21 -5.40 -24.29
CA ILE A 48 25.62 -6.01 -25.49
C ILE A 48 26.40 -5.57 -26.73
N ARG A 49 27.02 -6.53 -27.41
CA ARG A 49 27.64 -6.34 -28.73
C ARG A 49 26.74 -6.97 -29.79
N PRO A 50 25.97 -6.18 -30.56
CA PRO A 50 25.07 -6.74 -31.55
C PRO A 50 25.87 -7.45 -32.65
N ASP A 51 25.64 -8.75 -32.81
CA ASP A 51 26.20 -9.55 -33.90
C ASP A 51 25.08 -10.38 -34.56
N PHE A 52 24.95 -10.20 -35.88
CA PHE A 52 23.95 -10.86 -36.72
C PHE A 52 24.59 -11.62 -37.89
N GLY A 53 25.89 -11.93 -37.78
CA GLY A 53 26.68 -12.58 -38.83
C GLY A 53 26.30 -14.04 -39.08
N GLY A 54 25.66 -14.70 -38.11
CA GLY A 54 25.20 -16.08 -38.20
C GLY A 54 24.01 -16.34 -37.28
N ALA A 55 23.46 -17.55 -37.39
CA ALA A 55 22.26 -17.94 -36.64
C ALA A 55 22.52 -18.04 -35.13
N ASP A 56 23.70 -18.49 -34.72
CA ASP A 56 24.07 -18.67 -33.31
C ASP A 56 24.29 -17.32 -32.63
N GLU A 57 25.06 -16.44 -33.28
CA GLU A 57 25.36 -15.08 -32.81
C GLU A 57 24.08 -14.22 -32.72
N THR A 58 23.15 -14.41 -33.67
CA THR A 58 21.84 -13.75 -33.63
C THR A 58 21.02 -14.21 -32.42
N ILE A 59 21.03 -15.50 -32.08
CA ILE A 59 20.29 -16.03 -30.93
C ILE A 59 20.86 -15.45 -29.62
N GLU A 60 22.19 -15.40 -29.48
CA GLU A 60 22.84 -14.79 -28.30
C GLU A 60 22.48 -13.30 -28.15
N THR A 61 22.52 -12.54 -29.25
CA THR A 61 22.13 -11.12 -29.26
C THR A 61 20.67 -10.95 -28.83
N LEU A 62 19.76 -11.77 -29.34
CA LEU A 62 18.34 -11.70 -28.98
C LEU A 62 18.11 -12.04 -27.49
N ALA A 63 18.76 -13.08 -26.97
CA ALA A 63 18.66 -13.45 -25.56
C ALA A 63 19.16 -12.33 -24.63
N ALA A 64 20.22 -11.61 -25.02
CA ALA A 64 20.72 -10.46 -24.28
C ALA A 64 19.72 -9.29 -24.28
N ILE A 65 19.09 -9.00 -25.42
CA ILE A 65 18.02 -7.99 -25.51
C ILE A 65 16.80 -8.37 -24.66
N GLU A 66 16.39 -9.64 -24.67
CA GLU A 66 15.29 -10.13 -23.83
C GLU A 66 15.59 -9.96 -22.33
N THR A 67 16.83 -10.22 -21.92
CA THR A 67 17.28 -9.98 -20.54
C THR A 67 17.16 -8.52 -20.17
N LEU A 68 17.57 -7.61 -21.06
CA LEU A 68 17.45 -6.17 -20.85
C LEU A 68 15.98 -5.73 -20.72
N ASN A 69 15.10 -6.24 -21.59
CA ASN A 69 13.65 -5.97 -21.50
C ASN A 69 13.07 -6.46 -20.17
N SER A 70 13.43 -7.66 -19.71
CA SER A 70 12.98 -8.17 -18.40
C SER A 70 13.40 -7.27 -17.23
N VAL A 71 14.59 -6.67 -17.31
CA VAL A 71 15.05 -5.70 -16.30
C VAL A 71 14.26 -4.40 -16.37
N ILE A 72 13.99 -3.88 -17.57
CA ILE A 72 13.11 -2.70 -17.76
C ILE A 72 11.73 -2.96 -17.15
N ASP A 73 11.12 -4.10 -17.45
CA ASP A 73 9.81 -4.47 -16.94
C ASP A 73 9.78 -4.51 -15.40
N THR A 74 10.85 -5.02 -14.80
CA THR A 74 11.00 -5.06 -13.34
C THR A 74 11.03 -3.65 -12.73
N TYR A 75 11.81 -2.73 -13.32
CA TYR A 75 11.84 -1.33 -12.85
C TYR A 75 10.51 -0.62 -13.04
N ASN A 76 9.84 -0.82 -14.18
CA ASN A 76 8.54 -0.21 -14.46
C ASN A 76 7.48 -0.69 -13.46
N GLN A 77 7.41 -1.99 -13.18
CA GLN A 77 6.49 -2.53 -12.17
C GLN A 77 6.73 -1.92 -10.78
N TYR A 78 7.99 -1.79 -10.38
CA TYR A 78 8.34 -1.18 -9.10
C TYR A 78 7.98 0.31 -9.05
N HIS A 79 8.23 1.02 -10.16
CA HIS A 79 7.87 2.43 -10.31
C HIS A 79 6.36 2.62 -10.17
N ASP A 80 5.56 1.84 -10.91
CA ASP A 80 4.10 1.93 -10.91
C ASP A 80 3.52 1.66 -9.51
N PHE A 81 4.00 0.60 -8.83
CA PHE A 81 3.59 0.29 -7.47
C PHE A 81 3.89 1.42 -6.49
N THR A 82 5.07 2.03 -6.61
CA THR A 82 5.52 3.12 -5.74
C THR A 82 4.68 4.38 -5.98
N VAL A 83 4.40 4.73 -7.24
CA VAL A 83 3.53 5.86 -7.62
C VAL A 83 2.10 5.64 -7.15
N GLU A 84 1.54 4.45 -7.33
CA GLU A 84 0.19 4.14 -6.85
C GLU A 84 0.10 4.25 -5.32
N LYS A 85 1.13 3.81 -4.60
CA LYS A 85 1.21 3.96 -3.15
C LYS A 85 1.33 5.43 -2.74
N LEU A 86 2.13 6.23 -3.45
CA LEU A 86 2.26 7.67 -3.22
C LEU A 86 0.93 8.39 -3.42
N GLY A 87 0.22 8.12 -4.53
CA GLY A 87 -1.09 8.72 -4.81
C GLY A 87 -2.14 8.40 -3.73
N ARG A 88 -2.10 7.18 -3.16
CA ARG A 88 -2.94 6.84 -1.98
C ARG A 88 -2.59 7.71 -0.78
N VAL A 89 -1.30 7.88 -0.47
CA VAL A 89 -0.84 8.71 0.66
C VAL A 89 -1.24 10.18 0.46
N GLU A 90 -1.14 10.72 -0.77
CA GLU A 90 -1.57 12.09 -1.07
C GLU A 90 -3.05 12.32 -0.83
N ILE A 91 -3.91 11.36 -1.20
CA ILE A 91 -5.34 11.40 -0.90
C ILE A 91 -5.57 11.41 0.62
N LEU A 92 -4.87 10.52 1.34
CA LEU A 92 -5.03 10.37 2.79
C LEU A 92 -4.46 11.56 3.57
N LEU A 93 -3.45 12.26 3.08
CA LEU A 93 -2.94 13.49 3.71
C LEU A 93 -3.98 14.61 3.74
N ARG A 94 -4.94 14.64 2.80
CA ARG A 94 -6.03 15.63 2.79
C ARG A 94 -7.11 15.29 3.81
N GLN A 95 -7.44 14.01 3.94
CA GLN A 95 -8.42 13.49 4.88
C GLN A 95 -8.09 12.03 5.20
N PRO A 96 -7.38 11.75 6.31
CA PRO A 96 -6.87 10.39 6.61
C PRO A 96 -7.97 9.34 6.74
N TYR A 97 -9.05 9.68 7.44
CA TYR A 97 -10.20 8.82 7.61
C TYR A 97 -11.45 9.67 7.84
N PHE A 98 -12.62 9.08 7.56
CA PHE A 98 -13.91 9.73 7.79
C PHE A 98 -14.75 9.01 8.85
N ALA A 99 -14.36 7.81 9.26
CA ALA A 99 -15.06 7.03 10.26
C ALA A 99 -14.10 6.19 11.10
N LYS A 100 -14.55 5.83 12.31
CA LYS A 100 -13.91 4.88 13.21
C LYS A 100 -14.95 3.88 13.68
N VAL A 101 -14.61 2.60 13.67
CA VAL A 101 -15.40 1.56 14.35
C VAL A 101 -14.54 0.81 15.34
N THR A 102 -15.08 0.44 16.50
CA THR A 102 -14.38 -0.42 17.46
C THR A 102 -14.94 -1.83 17.35
N LEU A 103 -14.07 -2.77 16.98
CA LEU A 103 -14.43 -4.16 16.72
C LEU A 103 -13.74 -5.11 17.70
N LYS A 104 -14.52 -6.03 18.26
CA LYS A 104 -13.99 -7.21 18.94
C LYS A 104 -13.99 -8.41 18.00
N MET A 105 -12.80 -8.72 17.49
CA MET A 105 -12.63 -9.77 16.48
C MET A 105 -12.90 -11.18 17.00
N ARG A 106 -12.64 -11.42 18.29
CA ARG A 106 -12.83 -12.73 18.96
C ARG A 106 -13.13 -12.55 20.45
N PRO A 107 -13.90 -13.47 21.08
CA PRO A 107 -14.01 -13.54 22.53
C PRO A 107 -12.64 -13.65 23.20
N GLY A 108 -12.45 -12.96 24.32
CA GLY A 108 -11.20 -12.97 25.10
C GLY A 108 -10.04 -12.17 24.49
N ARG A 109 -10.23 -11.49 23.35
CA ARG A 109 -9.24 -10.54 22.80
C ARG A 109 -9.68 -9.10 23.04
N PRO A 110 -8.72 -8.17 23.18
CA PRO A 110 -9.05 -6.75 23.26
C PRO A 110 -9.68 -6.29 21.94
N SER A 111 -10.62 -5.36 22.07
CA SER A 111 -11.23 -4.65 20.95
C SER A 111 -10.20 -3.78 20.25
N ARG A 112 -10.45 -3.49 18.97
CA ARG A 112 -9.54 -2.74 18.12
C ARG A 112 -10.30 -1.68 17.36
N ASP A 113 -9.75 -0.48 17.35
CA ASP A 113 -10.24 0.60 16.50
C ASP A 113 -9.81 0.35 15.06
N VAL A 114 -10.75 0.53 14.14
CA VAL A 114 -10.56 0.44 12.70
C VAL A 114 -10.96 1.79 12.12
N TYR A 115 -9.96 2.52 11.63
CA TYR A 115 -10.15 3.81 10.97
C TYR A 115 -10.37 3.59 9.49
N ILE A 116 -11.45 4.14 8.94
CA ILE A 116 -11.91 3.90 7.57
C ILE A 116 -11.73 5.18 6.75
N GLY A 117 -11.00 5.08 5.64
CA GLY A 117 -10.68 6.18 4.76
C GLY A 117 -10.94 5.90 3.29
N ALA A 118 -10.66 6.89 2.45
CA ALA A 118 -10.84 6.80 1.00
C ALA A 118 -9.88 5.79 0.33
N ALA A 119 -8.75 5.50 0.97
CA ALA A 119 -7.77 4.51 0.57
C ALA A 119 -7.21 3.78 1.82
N GLY A 120 -6.56 2.64 1.61
CA GLY A 120 -5.89 1.89 2.67
C GLY A 120 -4.39 2.16 2.71
N ILE A 121 -3.82 2.23 3.92
CA ILE A 121 -2.38 2.30 4.13
C ILE A 121 -1.97 1.57 5.41
N THR A 122 -0.83 0.89 5.37
CA THR A 122 -0.21 0.24 6.52
C THR A 122 1.08 0.96 6.88
N ASP A 123 1.47 0.89 8.15
CA ASP A 123 2.82 1.28 8.53
C ASP A 123 3.87 0.22 8.14
N LYS A 124 5.13 0.50 8.49
CA LYS A 124 6.30 -0.35 8.23
C LYS A 124 6.17 -1.77 8.81
N ASP A 125 5.42 -1.92 9.91
CA ASP A 125 5.21 -3.21 10.59
C ASP A 125 4.00 -3.96 10.00
N ARG A 126 3.47 -3.49 8.86
CA ARG A 126 2.26 -3.98 8.19
C ARG A 126 1.02 -3.88 9.06
N THR A 127 1.02 -2.97 10.03
CA THR A 127 -0.17 -2.67 10.83
C THR A 127 -1.02 -1.66 10.04
N PRO A 128 -2.32 -1.93 9.80
CA PRO A 128 -3.20 -0.98 9.15
C PRO A 128 -3.29 0.32 9.97
N LEU A 129 -2.92 1.44 9.35
CA LEU A 129 -3.20 2.77 9.91
C LEU A 129 -4.61 3.20 9.52
N ILE A 130 -4.94 3.01 8.24
CA ILE A 130 -6.23 3.36 7.64
C ILE A 130 -6.67 2.19 6.76
N VAL A 131 -7.92 1.78 6.91
CA VAL A 131 -8.57 0.74 6.11
C VAL A 131 -9.34 1.40 4.96
N ASP A 132 -9.13 0.87 3.75
CA ASP A 132 -9.90 1.27 2.57
C ASP A 132 -11.38 0.92 2.77
N TRP A 133 -12.28 1.85 2.48
CA TRP A 133 -13.73 1.65 2.62
C TRP A 133 -14.30 0.46 1.83
N ARG A 134 -13.58 -0.05 0.81
CA ARG A 134 -13.96 -1.24 0.03
C ARG A 134 -13.47 -2.54 0.65
N SER A 135 -12.64 -2.47 1.69
CA SER A 135 -12.16 -3.65 2.39
C SER A 135 -13.34 -4.38 3.04
N PRO A 136 -13.39 -5.72 3.01
CA PRO A 136 -14.48 -6.47 3.63
C PRO A 136 -14.79 -6.07 5.07
N VAL A 137 -13.75 -5.81 5.89
CA VAL A 137 -13.95 -5.40 7.28
C VAL A 137 -14.66 -4.05 7.42
N ALA A 138 -14.61 -3.16 6.41
CA ALA A 138 -15.32 -1.89 6.43
C ALA A 138 -16.85 -2.06 6.27
N GLU A 139 -17.32 -3.23 5.83
CA GLU A 139 -18.75 -3.56 5.79
C GLU A 139 -19.41 -3.41 7.18
N THR A 140 -18.67 -3.65 8.27
CA THR A 140 -19.18 -3.48 9.64
C THR A 140 -19.58 -2.05 9.97
N TYR A 141 -19.03 -1.05 9.27
CA TYR A 141 -19.45 0.35 9.42
C TYR A 141 -20.78 0.64 8.71
N TYR A 142 -21.09 -0.10 7.65
CA TYR A 142 -22.32 0.07 6.87
C TYR A 142 -23.47 -0.80 7.40
N ASN A 143 -23.15 -1.92 8.04
CA ASN A 143 -24.12 -2.74 8.75
C ASN A 143 -24.72 -1.92 9.89
N GLN A 144 -26.00 -1.54 9.78
CA GLN A 144 -26.68 -0.58 10.67
C GLN A 144 -27.05 -1.17 12.04
N GLU A 145 -26.39 -2.23 12.48
CA GLU A 145 -26.70 -2.98 13.69
C GLU A 145 -25.48 -2.99 14.63
N MET A 146 -25.66 -2.41 15.83
CA MET A 146 -24.68 -2.52 16.93
C MET A 146 -24.68 -3.95 17.50
N GLY A 147 -23.54 -4.38 18.06
CA GLY A 147 -23.37 -5.74 18.60
C GLY A 147 -22.86 -6.74 17.56
N THR A 148 -23.32 -7.99 17.62
CA THR A 148 -22.80 -9.05 16.73
C THR A 148 -23.11 -8.78 15.26
N THR A 149 -22.07 -8.65 14.45
CA THR A 149 -22.15 -8.45 12.99
C THR A 149 -21.16 -9.36 12.26
N SER A 150 -21.14 -9.30 10.93
CA SER A 150 -20.22 -10.09 10.13
C SER A 150 -19.91 -9.48 8.77
N TYR A 151 -18.76 -9.85 8.22
CA TYR A 151 -18.34 -9.54 6.85
C TYR A 151 -17.79 -10.77 6.15
N GLN A 152 -17.71 -10.74 4.81
CA GLN A 152 -17.21 -11.84 3.97
C GLN A 152 -15.81 -11.54 3.43
N VAL A 153 -14.83 -12.38 3.73
CA VAL A 153 -13.47 -12.27 3.16
C VAL A 153 -13.00 -13.63 2.67
N ASP A 154 -12.48 -13.69 1.43
CA ASP A 154 -12.02 -14.92 0.78
C ASP A 154 -13.04 -16.07 0.83
N GLY A 155 -14.33 -15.75 0.62
CA GLY A 155 -15.43 -16.71 0.68
C GLY A 155 -15.75 -17.23 2.10
N LYS A 156 -15.15 -16.64 3.15
CA LYS A 156 -15.37 -17.03 4.54
C LYS A 156 -16.05 -15.90 5.32
N LYS A 157 -17.16 -16.24 5.98
CA LYS A 157 -17.84 -15.35 6.91
C LYS A 157 -17.00 -15.14 8.16
N ARG A 158 -16.77 -13.89 8.54
CA ARG A 158 -16.12 -13.50 9.80
C ARG A 158 -17.13 -12.79 10.67
N THR A 159 -17.47 -13.40 11.81
CA THR A 159 -18.31 -12.79 12.83
C THR A 159 -17.46 -11.98 13.80
N VAL A 160 -17.90 -10.77 14.13
CA VAL A 160 -17.24 -9.83 15.03
C VAL A 160 -18.30 -9.12 15.89
N GLU A 161 -17.89 -8.51 17.00
CA GLU A 161 -18.76 -7.62 17.78
C GLU A 161 -18.42 -6.15 17.43
N LEU A 162 -19.41 -5.37 17.02
CA LEU A 162 -19.32 -3.91 16.86
C LEU A 162 -19.67 -3.23 18.19
N GLU A 163 -18.66 -2.64 18.83
CA GLU A 163 -18.80 -2.02 20.15
C GLU A 163 -18.95 -0.49 20.06
N LEU A 164 -18.41 0.15 19.02
CA LEU A 164 -18.54 1.59 18.76
C LEU A 164 -18.56 1.87 17.25
N ARG A 165 -19.33 2.88 16.85
CA ARG A 165 -19.45 3.40 15.49
C ARG A 165 -19.25 4.92 15.46
#